data_AF-A0AAE7CSE6-F1
#
_entry.id   AF-A0AAE7CSE6-F1
#
_cell.length_a   1.000
_cell.length_b   1.000
_cell.length_c   1.000
_cell.angle_alpha   90.00
_cell.angle_beta   90.00
_cell.angle_gamma   90.00
#
_symmetry.space_group_name_H-M   'P 1'
#
loop_
_entity.id
_entity.type
_entity.pdbx_description
1 polymer ?
#
loop_
_entity_poly.entity_id
_entity_poly.type
_entity_poly.pdbx_seq_one_letter_code
_entity_poly.pdbx_strand_id
1 'polypeptide(L)' 'MKIKYIPVENSIAEWGDKRALLKRFEGLNIYTLNRWLSEMRDSKQFRQGVINPTHKLVFINFEIFEAFLYWKQHGYSKR' A
#
# COMPACT_ATOMS: atom_id res chain seq x y z
N MET A 1 5.65 -13.49 33.74
CA MET A 1 6.00 -12.60 32.61
C MET A 1 4.87 -11.59 32.44
N LYS A 2 5.12 -10.29 32.69
CA LYS A 2 4.10 -9.25 32.47
C LYS A 2 4.06 -8.94 30.97
N ILE A 3 2.98 -9.33 30.30
CA ILE A 3 2.76 -8.96 28.90
C ILE A 3 2.46 -7.46 28.89
N LYS A 4 3.40 -6.64 28.39
CA LYS A 4 3.21 -5.21 28.19
C LYS A 4 2.48 -5.01 26.87
N TYR A 5 1.18 -4.76 26.94
CA TYR A 5 0.42 -4.29 25.79
C TYR A 5 0.95 -2.91 25.39
N ILE A 6 1.52 -2.80 24.19
CA ILE A 6 1.90 -1.54 23.58
C ILE A 6 0.80 -1.24 22.54
N PRO A 7 -0.02 -0.19 22.74
CA PRO A 7 -1.02 0.19 21.75
C PRO A 7 -0.33 0.51 20.42
N VAL A 8 -0.92 0.04 19.32
CA VAL A 8 -0.39 0.10 17.94
C VAL A 8 -0.13 1.54 17.46
N GLU A 9 -0.63 2.54 18.18
CA GLU A 9 -0.50 3.97 17.86
C GLU A 9 0.96 4.45 17.73
N ASN A 10 1.93 3.76 18.34
CA ASN A 10 3.37 4.08 18.24
C ASN A 10 4.16 3.09 17.37
N SER A 11 3.51 2.15 16.67
CA SER A 11 4.17 1.26 15.73
C SER A 11 4.13 1.90 14.35
N ILE A 12 5.30 2.09 13.73
CA ILE A 12 5.40 2.40 12.30
C ILE A 12 4.99 1.13 11.56
N ALA A 13 3.69 0.88 11.45
CA ALA A 13 3.20 -0.25 10.69
C ALA A 13 3.66 -0.07 9.24
N GLU A 14 4.47 -0.99 8.74
CA GLU A 14 4.95 -0.97 7.34
C GLU A 14 3.86 -1.43 6.35
N TRP A 15 2.85 -2.15 6.85
CA TRP A 15 1.80 -2.79 6.06
C TRP A 15 0.40 -2.41 6.54
N GLY A 16 -0.54 -2.31 5.61
CA GLY A 16 -1.95 -2.11 5.91
C GLY A 16 -2.90 -2.61 4.84
N ASP A 17 -4.19 -2.58 5.14
CA ASP A 17 -5.24 -2.85 4.17
C ASP A 17 -5.60 -1.59 3.37
N LYS A 18 -6.58 -1.71 2.48
CA LYS A 18 -7.08 -0.57 1.69
C LYS A 18 -7.61 0.56 2.59
N ARG A 19 -8.21 0.23 3.74
CA ARG A 19 -8.78 1.24 4.64
C ARG A 19 -7.69 2.05 5.31
N ALA A 20 -6.59 1.42 5.70
CA ALA A 20 -5.42 2.10 6.24
C ALA A 20 -4.84 3.10 5.23
N LEU A 21 -4.73 2.70 3.95
CA LEU A 21 -4.28 3.60 2.90
C LEU A 21 -5.22 4.77 2.66
N LEU A 22 -6.52 4.52 2.54
CA LEU A 22 -7.51 5.59 2.31
C LEU A 22 -7.53 6.63 3.43
N LYS A 23 -7.23 6.22 4.67
CA LYS A 23 -7.07 7.15 5.80
C LYS A 23 -5.77 7.98 5.73
N ARG A 24 -4.70 7.42 5.15
CA ARG A 24 -3.38 8.06 5.06
C ARG A 24 -3.27 9.04 3.90
N PHE A 25 -3.96 8.76 2.78
CA PHE A 25 -3.92 9.58 1.56
C PHE A 25 -5.27 10.28 1.35
N GLU A 26 -5.40 11.50 1.88
CA GLU A 26 -6.61 12.31 1.70
C GLU A 26 -6.92 12.54 0.21
N GLY A 27 -8.20 12.39 -0.17
CA GLY A 27 -8.65 12.51 -1.55
C GLY A 27 -8.45 11.26 -2.43
N LEU A 28 -7.71 10.24 -1.96
CA LEU A 28 -7.64 8.96 -2.64
C LEU A 28 -8.98 8.23 -2.50
N ASN A 29 -9.61 7.89 -3.63
CA ASN A 29 -10.82 7.07 -3.62
C ASN A 29 -10.50 5.57 -3.83
N ILE A 30 -11.43 4.70 -3.41
CA ILE A 30 -11.26 3.24 -3.46
C ILE A 30 -11.09 2.70 -4.89
N TYR A 31 -11.70 3.33 -5.90
CA TYR A 31 -11.59 2.88 -7.29
C TYR A 31 -10.20 3.15 -7.86
N THR A 32 -9.66 4.35 -7.64
CA THR A 32 -8.28 4.70 -7.99
C THR A 32 -7.29 3.78 -7.28
N LEU A 33 -7.47 3.55 -5.98
CA LEU A 33 -6.63 2.64 -5.22
C LEU A 33 -6.68 1.22 -5.80
N ASN A 34 -7.86 0.68 -6.11
CA ASN A 34 -7.98 -0.64 -6.72
C ASN A 34 -7.23 -0.75 -8.06
N ARG A 35 -7.34 0.27 -8.91
CA ARG A 35 -6.62 0.35 -10.18
C ARG A 35 -5.11 0.32 -9.96
N TRP A 36 -4.61 1.17 -9.06
CA TRP A 36 -3.18 1.24 -8.76
C TRP A 36 -2.63 -0.04 -8.15
N LEU A 37 -3.38 -0.71 -7.27
CA LEU A 37 -2.96 -2.00 -6.73
C LEU A 37 -2.88 -3.07 -7.82
N SER A 38 -3.72 -3.02 -8.86
CA SER A 38 -3.57 -3.89 -10.03
C SER A 38 -2.30 -3.54 -10.81
N GLU A 39 -2.06 -2.26 -11.11
CA GLU A 39 -0.83 -1.81 -11.79
C GLU A 39 0.44 -2.23 -11.02
N MET A 40 0.44 -2.13 -9.68
CA MET A 40 1.53 -2.58 -8.84
C MET A 40 1.77 -4.09 -8.94
N ARG A 41 0.71 -4.91 -8.91
CA ARG A 41 0.83 -6.38 -9.02
C ARG A 41 1.40 -6.84 -10.36
N ASP A 42 1.10 -6.11 -11.43
CA ASP A 42 1.56 -6.38 -12.79
C ASP A 42 2.99 -5.88 -13.04
N SER A 43 3.48 -4.94 -12.22
CA SER A 43 4.83 -4.41 -12.32
C SER A 43 5.86 -5.29 -11.59
N LYS A 44 6.92 -5.70 -12.30
CA LYS A 44 8.08 -6.38 -11.67
C LYS A 44 8.73 -5.56 -10.56
N GLN A 45 8.65 -4.23 -10.65
CA GLN A 45 9.27 -3.31 -9.69
C GLN A 45 8.46 -3.17 -8.39
N PHE A 46 7.13 -3.22 -8.47
CA PHE A 46 6.25 -2.86 -7.34
C PHE A 46 5.46 -4.04 -6.77
N ARG A 47 5.43 -5.20 -7.44
CA ARG A 47 4.59 -6.32 -7.04
C ARG A 47 4.84 -6.84 -5.63
N GLN A 48 6.07 -6.72 -5.12
CA GLN A 48 6.40 -7.12 -3.75
C GLN A 48 5.67 -6.29 -2.68
N GLY A 49 5.17 -5.10 -3.03
CA GLY A 49 4.43 -4.22 -2.12
C GLY A 49 2.96 -4.57 -1.97
N VAL A 50 2.45 -5.59 -2.69
CA VAL A 50 1.05 -6.01 -2.64
C VAL A 50 0.95 -7.51 -2.42
N ILE A 51 0.44 -7.92 -1.26
CA ILE A 51 0.22 -9.33 -0.92
C ILE A 51 -1.28 -9.60 -0.92
N ASN A 52 -1.71 -10.60 -1.69
CA ASN A 52 -3.10 -11.06 -1.74
C ASN A 52 -3.18 -12.54 -1.31
N PRO A 53 -3.27 -12.84 -0.01
CA PRO A 53 -3.34 -14.23 0.47
C PRO A 53 -4.62 -14.93 0.01
N THR A 54 -5.68 -14.16 -0.24
CA THR A 54 -6.97 -14.63 -0.76
C THR A 54 -7.57 -13.57 -1.68
N HIS A 55 -8.68 -13.90 -2.36
CA HIS A 55 -9.41 -12.94 -3.19
C HIS A 55 -10.07 -11.78 -2.39
N LYS A 56 -10.20 -11.90 -1.05
CA LYS A 56 -10.83 -10.88 -0.19
C LYS A 56 -9.83 -10.00 0.55
N LEU A 57 -8.61 -10.48 0.76
CA LEU A 57 -7.60 -9.80 1.57
C LEU A 57 -6.51 -9.20 0.69
N VAL A 58 -6.07 -8.00 1.07
CA VAL A 58 -4.86 -7.38 0.52
C VAL A 58 -4.10 -6.71 1.64
N PHE A 59 -2.78 -6.92 1.66
CA PHE A 59 -1.84 -6.18 2.47
C PHE A 59 -0.95 -5.36 1.53
N ILE A 60 -0.75 -4.11 1.89
CA ILE A 60 -0.11 -3.10 1.06
C ILE A 60 1.01 -2.50 1.89
N ASN A 61 2.24 -2.58 1.39
CA ASN A 61 3.40 -1.95 2.00
C ASN A 61 3.36 -0.45 1.71
N PHE A 62 3.39 0.39 2.74
CA PHE A 62 3.21 1.84 2.58
C PHE A 62 4.39 2.48 1.85
N GLU A 63 5.63 2.10 2.16
CA GLU A 63 6.83 2.68 1.53
C GLU A 63 6.90 2.35 0.03
N ILE A 64 6.59 1.11 -0.34
CA ILE A 64 6.55 0.71 -1.76
C ILE A 64 5.39 1.39 -2.49
N PHE A 65 4.25 1.62 -1.82
CA PHE A 65 3.15 2.38 -2.40
C PHE A 65 3.55 3.85 -2.65
N GLU A 66 4.23 4.50 -1.71
CA GLU A 66 4.75 5.86 -1.89
C GLU A 66 5.78 5.93 -3.03
N ALA A 67 6.69 4.96 -3.11
CA ALA A 67 7.62 4.84 -4.23
C ALA A 67 6.90 4.65 -5.58
N PHE A 68 5.82 3.86 -5.60
CA PHE A 68 4.96 3.73 -6.77
C PHE A 68 4.32 5.07 -7.15
N LEU A 69 3.80 5.85 -6.20
CA LEU A 69 3.24 7.19 -6.49
C LEU A 69 4.28 8.14 -7.06
N TYR A 70 5.48 8.17 -6.47
CA TYR A 70 6.58 8.99 -6.98
C TYR A 70 6.95 8.57 -8.40
N TRP A 71 7.04 7.28 -8.68
CA TRP A 71 7.26 6.75 -10.02
C TRP A 71 6.11 7.09 -10.98
N LYS A 72 4.84 7.06 -10.54
CA LYS A 72 3.69 7.50 -11.37
C LYS A 72 3.80 8.97 -11.77
N GLN A 73 4.38 9.82 -10.93
CA GLN A 73 4.57 11.24 -11.23
C GLN A 73 5.79 11.50 -12.15
N HIS A 74 6.90 10.78 -11.95
CA HIS A 74 8.20 11.11 -12.58
C HIS A 74 8.68 10.08 -13.62
N GLY A 75 8.20 8.85 -13.53
CA GLY A 75 8.62 7.69 -14.32
C GLY A 75 7.69 7.31 -15.47
N TYR A 76 6.61 8.06 -15.70
CA TYR A 76 5.86 8.04 -16.96
C TYR A 76 6.64 8.74 -18.08
N SER A 77 7.91 8.41 -18.27
CA SER A 77 8.55 8.67 -19.56
C SER A 77 7.87 7.76 -20.56
N LYS A 78 6.84 8.28 -21.24
CA LYS A 78 6.18 7.66 -22.39
C LYS A 78 7.26 7.04 -23.28
N ARG A 79 7.24 5.72 -23.44
CA ARG A 79 7.67 5.12 -24.71
C ARG A 79 6.54 5.34 -25.71
#